data_AF-A0A419DUM7-F1
#
_entry.id   AF-A0A419DUM7-F1
#
_cell.length_a   1.000
_cell.length_b   1.000
_cell.length_c   1.000
_cell.angle_alpha   90.00
_cell.angle_beta   90.00
_cell.angle_gamma   90.00
#
_symmetry.space_group_name_H-M   'P 1'
#
loop_
_entity.id
_entity.type
_entity.pdbx_description
1 polymer ?
#
loop_
_entity_poly.entity_id
_entity_poly.type
_entity_poly.pdbx_seq_one_letter_code
_entity_poly.pdbx_strand_id
1 'polypeptide(L)'
;MKVLVILVTLVLILMNNVFAETIILNSGKTIEGKIIERTNESVKINIGYDIEVTYYFDEINRIDGGSATELFYTSPKGKHIAEGKRYFAEGKYEEAIKEFRDLIDIEPQSFEGYQNLGVVYAVLRRYDEAKDNFETALKLSPNSSEPYIALGKLYDELQDYQKSLFYYNKATEIEPENAKLYFDIGMVYNYLSNPQKVKDSFSEAVRLDPNFALAHSGLGGVYLYFQEYDKARNSFIKAKELFLKEGNVQAAEEVENKLNSFKFE
;
A
#
# COMPACT_ATOMS: atom_id res chain seq x y z
N MET A 1 -0.23 -4.98 18.62
CA MET A 1 -0.90 -3.77 18.09
C MET A 1 -0.36 -2.56 18.84
N LYS A 2 0.67 -1.88 18.32
CA LYS A 2 1.09 -0.61 18.92
C LYS A 2 0.04 0.43 18.50
N VAL A 3 -0.78 0.86 19.44
CA VAL A 3 -1.51 2.13 19.31
C VAL A 3 -0.44 3.15 18.94
N LEU A 4 -0.53 3.74 17.75
CA LEU A 4 0.34 4.85 17.39
C LEU A 4 -0.11 6.01 18.26
N VAL A 5 0.50 6.13 19.45
CA VAL A 5 0.31 7.28 20.32
C VAL A 5 0.98 8.45 19.61
N ILE A 6 0.19 9.17 18.83
CA ILE A 6 0.63 10.42 18.24
C ILE A 6 0.66 11.43 19.39
N LEU A 7 1.83 11.58 20.01
CA LEU A 7 2.10 12.76 20.83
C LEU A 7 2.14 13.94 19.86
N VAL A 8 1.14 14.81 19.98
CA VAL A 8 1.08 16.06 19.24
C VAL A 8 1.46 17.16 20.20
N THR A 9 2.62 17.77 19.98
CA THR A 9 3.04 18.91 20.77
C THR A 9 2.55 20.17 20.07
N LEU A 10 1.54 20.84 20.64
CA LEU A 10 1.10 22.15 20.14
C LEU A 10 2.12 23.20 20.59
N VAL A 11 2.90 23.76 19.65
CA VAL A 11 3.81 24.88 19.95
C VAL A 11 3.10 26.17 19.56
N LEU A 12 2.49 26.84 20.53
CA LEU A 12 1.96 28.20 20.36
C LEU A 12 3.14 29.20 20.35
N ILE A 13 3.60 29.61 19.17
CA ILE A 13 4.59 30.70 19.05
C ILE A 13 3.85 32.03 19.23
N LEU A 14 3.91 32.57 20.45
CA LEU A 14 3.47 33.93 20.77
C LEU A 14 4.47 34.94 20.19
N MET A 15 4.40 35.23 18.90
CA MET A 15 5.03 36.42 18.32
C MET A 15 4.02 37.18 17.47
N ASN A 16 3.56 38.33 17.99
CA ASN A 16 2.97 39.43 17.24
C ASN A 16 1.65 39.20 16.48
N ASN A 17 0.64 38.60 17.13
CA ASN A 17 -0.76 38.62 16.64
C ASN A 17 -0.98 38.11 15.20
N VAL A 18 -0.09 37.28 14.69
CA VAL A 18 -0.28 36.50 13.46
C VAL A 18 -0.16 35.03 13.83
N PHE A 19 -1.30 34.35 13.96
CA PHE A 19 -1.35 32.93 14.31
C PHE A 19 -1.01 32.08 13.08
N ALA A 20 0.26 31.75 12.90
CA ALA A 20 0.65 30.62 12.07
C ALA A 20 0.78 29.41 13.01
N GLU A 21 -0.19 28.50 12.96
CA GLU A 21 -0.30 27.39 13.91
C GLU A 21 0.20 26.09 13.27
N THR A 22 1.45 25.78 13.58
CA THR A 22 2.19 24.65 13.04
C THR A 22 2.12 23.48 14.02
N ILE A 23 1.57 22.33 13.60
CA ILE A 23 1.44 21.14 14.45
C ILE A 23 2.59 20.19 14.14
N ILE A 24 3.36 19.77 15.15
CA ILE A 24 4.46 18.83 14.96
C ILE A 24 4.00 17.45 15.42
N LEU A 25 3.97 16.49 14.51
CA LEU A 25 3.76 15.09 14.87
C LEU A 25 5.09 14.45 15.29
N ASN A 26 5.05 13.53 16.25
CA ASN A 26 6.21 12.85 16.84
C ASN A 26 7.08 12.01 15.86
N SER A 27 6.76 12.02 14.57
CA SER A 27 7.62 11.49 13.50
C SER A 27 8.64 12.51 12.97
N GLY A 28 8.72 13.71 13.57
CA GLY A 28 9.51 14.83 13.08
C GLY A 28 8.90 15.51 11.85
N LYS A 29 7.69 15.11 11.45
CA LYS A 29 6.92 15.75 10.39
C LYS A 29 5.95 16.76 10.98
N THR A 30 6.06 17.98 10.46
CA THR A 30 5.13 19.06 10.71
C THR A 30 3.91 18.89 9.80
N ILE A 31 2.71 18.90 10.37
CA ILE A 31 1.44 19.00 9.65
C ILE A 31 0.81 20.34 10.04
N GLU A 32 0.38 21.13 9.06
CA GLU A 32 -0.39 22.34 9.35
C GLU A 32 -1.85 21.97 9.59
N GLY A 33 -2.44 22.50 10.66
CA GLY A 33 -3.85 22.30 10.98
C GLY A 33 -4.55 23.62 11.15
N LYS A 34 -5.86 23.65 10.87
CA LYS A 34 -6.72 24.81 11.06
C LYS A 34 -7.60 24.61 12.28
N ILE A 35 -7.53 25.51 13.27
CA ILE A 35 -8.55 25.55 14.33
C ILE A 35 -9.91 25.83 13.68
N ILE A 36 -10.86 24.96 13.97
CA ILE A 36 -12.24 25.05 13.48
C ILE A 36 -13.23 25.34 14.61
N GLU A 37 -12.89 24.97 15.84
CA GLU A 37 -13.71 25.25 17.02
C GLU A 37 -12.80 25.41 18.23
N ARG A 38 -13.11 26.38 19.10
CA ARG A 38 -12.41 26.57 20.37
C ARG A 38 -13.41 26.95 21.45
N THR A 39 -13.42 26.16 22.52
CA THR A 39 -14.18 26.42 23.74
C THR A 39 -13.23 26.69 24.90
N ASN A 40 -13.76 26.97 26.09
CA ASN A 40 -12.95 27.09 27.30
C ASN A 40 -12.39 25.73 27.76
N GLU A 41 -12.95 24.63 27.26
CA GLU A 41 -12.62 23.27 27.69
C GLU A 41 -11.85 22.49 26.62
N SER A 42 -11.87 22.96 25.36
CA SER A 42 -11.24 22.24 24.25
C SER A 42 -10.88 23.12 23.05
N VAL A 43 -10.00 22.61 22.20
CA VAL A 43 -9.76 23.11 20.84
C VAL A 43 -9.86 21.97 19.84
N LYS A 44 -10.65 22.19 18.79
CA LYS A 44 -10.83 21.27 17.68
C LYS A 44 -10.06 21.78 16.46
N ILE A 45 -9.22 20.92 15.90
CA ILE A 45 -8.31 21.25 14.82
C ILE A 45 -8.54 20.29 13.66
N ASN A 46 -8.79 20.83 12.46
CA ASN A 46 -8.76 20.07 11.22
C ASN A 46 -7.32 20.00 10.70
N ILE A 47 -6.76 18.80 10.55
CA ILE A 47 -5.37 18.59 10.13
C ILE A 47 -5.24 18.14 8.65
N GLY A 48 -6.28 18.38 7.86
CA GLY A 48 -6.40 17.87 6.49
C GLY A 48 -6.91 16.43 6.44
N TYR A 49 -7.20 15.95 5.22
CA TYR A 49 -7.74 14.60 4.98
C TYR A 49 -9.05 14.28 5.73
N ASP A 50 -9.89 15.29 6.00
CA ASP A 50 -11.14 15.18 6.78
C ASP A 50 -10.97 14.62 8.21
N ILE A 51 -9.78 14.83 8.79
CA ILE A 51 -9.46 14.44 10.17
C ILE A 51 -9.58 15.67 11.06
N GLU A 52 -10.40 15.56 12.10
CA GLU A 52 -10.40 16.53 13.20
C GLU A 52 -9.89 15.89 14.48
N VAL A 53 -9.07 16.66 15.18
CA VAL A 53 -8.48 16.28 16.46
C VAL A 53 -8.98 17.26 17.50
N THR A 54 -9.57 16.74 18.58
CA THR A 54 -9.99 17.54 19.73
C THR A 54 -8.95 17.40 20.84
N TYR A 55 -8.45 18.54 21.32
CA TYR A 55 -7.62 18.64 22.53
C TYR A 55 -8.46 19.23 23.63
N TYR A 56 -8.43 18.62 24.81
CA TYR A 56 -9.04 19.19 26.01
C TYR A 56 -8.01 19.99 26.80
N PHE A 57 -8.42 21.13 27.34
CA PHE A 57 -7.59 21.93 28.24
C PHE A 57 -7.66 21.36 29.67
N ASP A 58 -6.54 21.40 30.40
CA ASP A 58 -6.53 21.16 31.84
C ASP A 58 -7.16 22.33 32.61
N GLU A 59 -7.31 22.18 33.94
CA GLU A 59 -7.88 23.22 34.83
C GLU A 59 -7.14 24.58 34.79
N ILE A 60 -5.96 24.64 34.16
CA ILE A 60 -5.09 25.83 34.04
C ILE A 60 -5.09 26.36 32.59
N ASN A 61 -6.03 25.93 31.74
CA ASN A 61 -6.11 26.26 30.31
C ASN A 61 -4.82 25.90 29.53
N ARG A 62 -4.04 24.95 30.04
CA ARG A 62 -2.90 24.37 29.32
C ARG A 62 -3.39 23.14 28.59
N ILE A 63 -2.87 22.92 27.39
CA ILE A 63 -3.00 21.61 26.75
C ILE A 63 -2.18 20.69 27.63
N ASP A 64 -2.87 19.82 28.38
CA ASP A 64 -2.21 18.83 29.19
C ASP A 64 -1.27 18.07 28.26
N GLY A 65 -0.04 17.79 28.68
CA GLY A 65 1.01 17.19 27.84
C GLY A 65 0.70 15.76 27.36
N GLY A 66 -0.57 15.36 27.40
CA GLY A 66 -1.14 14.09 26.96
C GLY A 66 -1.55 14.12 25.49
N SER A 67 -1.29 12.99 24.85
CA SER A 67 -1.78 12.58 23.53
C SER A 67 -3.19 13.07 23.20
N ALA A 68 -3.44 13.44 21.95
CA ALA A 68 -4.78 13.59 21.39
C ALA A 68 -5.65 12.39 21.83
N THR A 69 -6.71 12.65 22.59
CA THR A 69 -7.49 11.59 23.23
C THR A 69 -8.52 10.98 22.28
N GLU A 70 -8.97 11.72 21.27
CA GLU A 70 -9.97 11.25 20.30
C GLU A 70 -9.67 11.77 18.87
N LEU A 71 -9.53 10.82 17.93
CA LEU A 71 -9.55 11.10 16.49
C LEU A 71 -10.99 11.00 16.00
N PHE A 72 -11.54 12.13 15.55
CA PHE A 72 -12.85 12.16 14.92
C PHE A 72 -12.68 12.26 13.40
N TYR A 73 -13.22 11.27 12.68
CA TYR A 73 -13.50 11.45 11.26
C TYR A 73 -14.75 12.33 11.14
N THR A 74 -14.61 13.51 10.56
CA THR A 74 -15.68 14.52 10.66
C THR A 74 -16.44 14.73 9.38
N SER A 75 -15.95 14.19 8.28
CA SER A 75 -16.80 13.88 7.15
C SER A 75 -17.32 12.44 7.30
N PRO A 76 -18.63 12.20 7.09
CA PRO A 76 -19.18 10.85 6.97
C PRO A 76 -18.36 9.97 6.02
N LYS A 77 -17.79 10.56 4.97
CA LYS A 77 -16.91 9.91 3.99
C LYS A 77 -15.64 9.34 4.62
N GLY A 78 -14.86 10.17 5.32
CA GLY A 78 -13.61 9.76 5.94
C GLY A 78 -13.81 8.64 6.97
N LYS A 79 -14.95 8.70 7.68
CA LYS A 79 -15.35 7.65 8.63
C LYS A 79 -15.54 6.32 7.92
N HIS A 80 -16.36 6.27 6.87
CA HIS A 80 -16.63 5.04 6.13
C HIS A 80 -15.36 4.44 5.48
N ILE A 81 -14.45 5.28 4.97
CA ILE A 81 -13.15 4.80 4.46
C ILE A 81 -12.35 4.12 5.56
N ALA A 82 -12.22 4.77 6.72
CA ALA A 82 -11.41 4.27 7.82
C ALA A 82 -11.99 3.01 8.46
N GLU A 83 -13.30 3.01 8.73
CA GLU A 83 -14.00 1.85 9.28
C GLU A 83 -13.97 0.68 8.30
N GLY A 84 -14.21 0.91 7.00
CA GLY A 84 -14.12 -0.11 5.98
C GLY A 84 -12.72 -0.74 5.90
N LYS A 85 -11.66 0.06 5.88
CA LYS A 85 -10.27 -0.44 5.90
C LYS A 85 -9.94 -1.21 7.17
N ARG A 86 -10.42 -0.74 8.32
CA ARG A 86 -10.25 -1.45 9.60
C ARG A 86 -10.95 -2.81 9.58
N TYR A 87 -12.22 -2.84 9.17
CA TYR A 87 -12.98 -4.09 9.06
C TYR A 87 -12.32 -5.08 8.10
N PHE A 88 -11.82 -4.60 6.96
CA PHE A 88 -11.05 -5.41 6.02
C PHE A 88 -9.80 -6.02 6.68
N ALA A 89 -9.02 -5.22 7.41
CA ALA A 89 -7.83 -5.70 8.12
C ALA A 89 -8.16 -6.70 9.25
N GLU A 90 -9.35 -6.60 9.85
CA GLU A 90 -9.87 -7.55 10.84
C GLU A 90 -10.48 -8.82 10.21
N GLY A 91 -10.54 -8.92 8.88
CA GLY A 91 -11.19 -10.03 8.17
C GLY A 91 -12.72 -9.98 8.18
N LYS A 92 -13.31 -8.87 8.63
CA LYS A 92 -14.75 -8.60 8.68
C LYS A 92 -15.24 -8.03 7.35
N TYR A 93 -15.25 -8.89 6.33
CA TYR A 93 -15.42 -8.44 4.95
C TYR A 93 -16.82 -7.89 4.65
N GLU A 94 -17.87 -8.42 5.27
CA GLU A 94 -19.24 -7.92 5.04
C GLU A 94 -19.46 -6.54 5.68
N GLU A 95 -18.88 -6.30 6.85
CA GLU A 95 -18.86 -4.97 7.45
C GLU A 95 -18.05 -3.98 6.60
N ALA A 96 -16.90 -4.41 6.06
CA ALA A 96 -16.12 -3.59 5.14
C ALA A 96 -16.92 -3.22 3.87
N ILE A 97 -17.62 -4.19 3.27
CA ILE A 97 -18.51 -3.97 2.13
C ILE A 97 -19.58 -2.92 2.46
N LYS A 98 -20.22 -3.04 3.63
CA LYS A 98 -21.23 -2.09 4.08
C LYS A 98 -20.66 -0.67 4.15
N GLU A 99 -19.51 -0.48 4.80
CA GLU A 99 -18.91 0.85 4.93
C GLU A 99 -18.52 1.45 3.58
N PHE A 100 -17.95 0.66 2.65
CA PHE A 100 -17.61 1.18 1.32
C PHE A 100 -18.85 1.45 0.45
N ARG A 101 -19.95 0.71 0.64
CA ARG A 101 -21.23 1.02 -0.02
C ARG A 101 -21.85 2.30 0.54
N ASP A 102 -21.87 2.48 1.85
CA ASP A 102 -22.36 3.70 2.48
C ASP A 102 -21.55 4.93 2.00
N LEU A 103 -20.24 4.78 1.80
CA LEU A 103 -19.40 5.81 1.18
C LEU A 103 -19.84 6.13 -0.26
N ILE A 104 -20.11 5.12 -1.09
CA ILE A 104 -20.57 5.30 -2.47
C ILE A 104 -21.98 5.93 -2.51
N ASP A 105 -22.85 5.59 -1.58
CA ASP A 105 -24.19 6.20 -1.48
C ASP A 105 -24.11 7.69 -1.12
N ILE A 106 -23.16 8.06 -0.27
CA ILE A 106 -22.87 9.46 0.08
C ILE A 106 -22.11 10.19 -1.04
N GLU A 107 -21.23 9.49 -1.74
CA GLU A 107 -20.40 10.00 -2.83
C GLU A 107 -20.34 9.02 -4.01
N PRO A 108 -21.30 9.10 -4.93
CA PRO A 108 -21.39 8.16 -6.07
C PRO A 108 -20.21 8.20 -7.03
N GLN A 109 -19.34 9.19 -6.92
CA GLN A 109 -18.10 9.36 -7.70
C GLN A 109 -16.83 9.13 -6.85
N SER A 110 -16.94 8.46 -5.70
CA SER A 110 -15.81 8.17 -4.83
C SER A 110 -14.91 7.09 -5.45
N PHE A 111 -13.77 7.52 -5.99
CA PHE A 111 -12.73 6.61 -6.46
C PHE A 111 -12.34 5.60 -5.38
N GLU A 112 -12.07 6.05 -4.15
CA GLU A 112 -11.69 5.18 -3.05
C GLU A 112 -12.79 4.18 -2.68
N GLY A 113 -14.07 4.57 -2.76
CA GLY A 113 -15.19 3.68 -2.48
C GLY A 113 -15.19 2.47 -3.42
N TYR A 114 -15.21 2.71 -4.72
CA TYR A 114 -15.18 1.63 -5.71
C TYR A 114 -13.87 0.83 -5.64
N GLN A 115 -12.72 1.48 -5.50
CA GLN A 115 -11.44 0.77 -5.41
C GLN A 115 -11.42 -0.19 -4.21
N ASN A 116 -11.75 0.28 -3.01
CA ASN A 116 -11.68 -0.57 -1.82
C ASN A 116 -12.77 -1.65 -1.85
N LEU A 117 -13.98 -1.34 -2.33
CA LEU A 117 -15.04 -2.33 -2.49
C LEU A 117 -14.63 -3.45 -3.47
N GLY A 118 -13.97 -3.10 -4.57
CA GLY A 118 -13.40 -4.06 -5.51
C GLY A 118 -12.36 -4.98 -4.86
N VAL A 119 -11.47 -4.44 -4.01
CA VAL A 119 -10.50 -5.24 -3.24
C VAL A 119 -11.19 -6.23 -2.31
N VAL A 120 -12.23 -5.81 -1.59
CA VAL A 120 -12.96 -6.72 -0.69
C VAL A 120 -13.61 -7.86 -1.48
N TYR A 121 -14.25 -7.56 -2.61
CA TYR A 121 -14.83 -8.60 -3.47
C TYR A 121 -13.78 -9.55 -4.05
N ALA A 122 -12.61 -9.05 -4.43
CA ALA A 122 -11.52 -9.90 -4.93
C ALA A 122 -11.06 -10.90 -3.86
N VAL A 123 -10.92 -10.47 -2.61
CA VAL A 123 -10.56 -11.36 -1.48
C VAL A 123 -11.63 -12.42 -1.24
N LEU A 124 -12.91 -12.04 -1.37
CA LEU A 124 -14.05 -12.97 -1.29
C LEU A 124 -14.22 -13.85 -2.54
N ARG A 125 -13.34 -13.72 -3.54
CA ARG A 125 -13.43 -14.41 -4.84
C ARG A 125 -14.71 -14.12 -5.62
N ARG A 126 -15.32 -12.96 -5.33
CA ARG A 126 -16.47 -12.39 -6.05
C ARG A 126 -15.94 -11.57 -7.23
N TYR A 127 -15.38 -12.29 -8.21
CA TYR A 127 -14.51 -11.70 -9.23
C TYR A 127 -15.25 -10.76 -10.19
N ASP A 128 -16.52 -11.06 -10.52
CA ASP A 128 -17.32 -10.17 -11.37
C ASP A 128 -17.59 -8.84 -10.68
N GLU A 129 -18.01 -8.86 -9.40
CA GLU A 129 -18.21 -7.63 -8.64
C GLU A 129 -16.90 -6.87 -8.41
N ALA A 130 -15.79 -7.57 -8.18
CA ALA A 130 -14.48 -6.94 -8.07
C ALA A 130 -14.11 -6.19 -9.35
N LYS A 131 -14.28 -6.85 -10.51
CA LYS A 131 -14.01 -6.27 -11.82
C LYS A 131 -14.85 -5.02 -12.08
N ASP A 132 -16.17 -5.09 -11.88
CA ASP A 132 -17.07 -3.96 -12.12
C ASP A 132 -16.69 -2.73 -11.28
N ASN A 133 -16.30 -2.96 -10.02
CA ASN A 133 -15.84 -1.90 -9.13
C ASN A 133 -14.50 -1.31 -9.57
N PHE A 134 -13.51 -2.13 -9.94
CA PHE A 134 -12.23 -1.61 -10.45
C PHE A 134 -12.38 -0.87 -11.78
N GLU A 135 -13.22 -1.34 -12.69
CA GLU A 135 -13.50 -0.64 -13.96
C GLU A 135 -14.20 0.70 -13.71
N THR A 136 -15.05 0.78 -12.68
CA THR A 136 -15.66 2.06 -12.27
C THR A 136 -14.63 3.00 -11.66
N ALA A 137 -13.74 2.50 -10.79
CA ALA A 137 -12.63 3.27 -10.25
C ALA A 137 -11.70 3.81 -11.37
N LEU A 138 -11.40 3.01 -12.39
CA LEU A 138 -10.63 3.45 -13.56
C LEU A 138 -11.31 4.59 -14.34
N LYS A 139 -12.64 4.54 -14.51
CA LYS A 139 -13.38 5.62 -15.18
C LYS A 139 -13.31 6.93 -14.39
N LEU A 140 -13.30 6.85 -13.06
CA LEU A 140 -13.22 8.02 -12.18
C LEU A 140 -11.80 8.61 -12.13
N SER A 141 -10.78 7.76 -12.09
CA SER A 141 -9.37 8.16 -12.01
C SER A 141 -8.50 7.38 -13.01
N PRO A 142 -8.52 7.73 -14.31
CA PRO A 142 -7.82 6.97 -15.34
C PRO A 142 -6.28 7.05 -15.25
N ASN A 143 -5.76 8.01 -14.48
CA ASN A 143 -4.32 8.21 -14.26
C ASN A 143 -3.82 7.58 -12.94
N SER A 144 -4.67 6.83 -12.23
CA SER A 144 -4.26 6.05 -11.07
C SER A 144 -3.83 4.65 -11.53
N SER A 145 -2.67 4.20 -11.06
CA SER A 145 -2.13 2.88 -11.36
C SER A 145 -2.89 1.77 -10.60
N GLU A 146 -3.40 2.07 -9.41
CA GLU A 146 -3.85 1.06 -8.44
C GLU A 146 -4.97 0.15 -8.96
N PRO A 147 -6.01 0.64 -9.66
CA PRO A 147 -7.03 -0.23 -10.24
C PRO A 147 -6.51 -1.05 -11.43
N TYR A 148 -5.54 -0.55 -12.21
CA TYR A 148 -4.88 -1.36 -13.25
C TYR A 148 -4.10 -2.51 -12.60
N ILE A 149 -3.35 -2.24 -11.53
CA ILE A 149 -2.64 -3.29 -10.76
C ILE A 149 -3.63 -4.31 -10.21
N ALA A 150 -4.75 -3.85 -9.65
CA ALA A 150 -5.77 -4.72 -9.07
C ALA A 150 -6.44 -5.61 -10.12
N LEU A 151 -6.76 -5.07 -11.30
CA LEU A 151 -7.27 -5.85 -12.43
C LEU A 151 -6.23 -6.84 -12.96
N GLY A 152 -4.94 -6.46 -13.03
CA GLY A 152 -3.86 -7.38 -13.39
C GLY A 152 -3.85 -8.61 -12.49
N LYS A 153 -3.84 -8.40 -11.16
CA LYS A 153 -3.89 -9.47 -10.15
C LYS A 153 -5.18 -10.30 -10.24
N LEU A 154 -6.31 -9.65 -10.48
CA LEU A 154 -7.58 -10.34 -10.66
C LEU A 154 -7.52 -11.31 -11.86
N TYR A 155 -6.92 -10.88 -12.97
CA TYR A 155 -6.76 -11.74 -14.15
C TYR A 155 -5.66 -12.80 -13.99
N ASP A 156 -4.66 -12.59 -13.12
CA ASP A 156 -3.74 -13.65 -12.69
C ASP A 156 -4.49 -14.80 -11.99
N GLU A 157 -5.38 -14.47 -11.05
CA GLU A 157 -6.22 -15.45 -10.34
C GLU A 157 -7.18 -16.19 -11.30
N LEU A 158 -7.69 -15.49 -12.31
CA LEU A 158 -8.51 -16.07 -13.37
C LEU A 158 -7.70 -16.82 -14.45
N GLN A 159 -6.37 -16.82 -14.36
CA GLN A 159 -5.44 -17.40 -15.33
C GLN A 159 -5.58 -16.82 -16.76
N ASP A 160 -6.16 -15.63 -16.90
CA ASP A 160 -6.19 -14.88 -18.16
C ASP A 160 -4.94 -13.99 -18.24
N TYR A 161 -3.81 -14.65 -18.45
CA TYR A 161 -2.49 -14.02 -18.44
C TYR A 161 -2.33 -12.91 -19.51
N GLN A 162 -3.08 -12.98 -20.62
CA GLN A 162 -3.05 -11.94 -21.64
C GLN A 162 -3.72 -10.65 -21.14
N LYS A 163 -4.88 -10.75 -20.49
CA LYS A 163 -5.50 -9.59 -19.85
C LYS A 163 -4.67 -9.08 -18.67
N SER A 164 -4.11 -9.97 -17.87
CA SER A 164 -3.21 -9.58 -16.79
C SER A 164 -2.06 -8.70 -17.30
N LEU A 165 -1.33 -9.16 -18.33
CA LEU A 165 -0.28 -8.36 -18.96
C LEU A 165 -0.80 -7.03 -19.52
N PHE A 166 -1.99 -7.00 -20.12
CA PHE A 166 -2.58 -5.75 -20.60
C PHE A 166 -2.72 -4.73 -19.47
N TYR A 167 -3.33 -5.11 -18.34
CA TYR A 167 -3.56 -4.20 -17.22
C TYR A 167 -2.25 -3.83 -16.51
N TYR A 168 -1.32 -4.77 -16.30
CA TYR A 168 -0.02 -4.43 -15.72
C TYR A 168 0.79 -3.49 -16.62
N ASN A 169 0.78 -3.67 -17.94
CA ASN A 169 1.45 -2.75 -18.86
C ASN A 169 0.85 -1.33 -18.76
N LYS A 170 -0.48 -1.20 -18.63
CA LYS A 170 -1.11 0.09 -18.34
C LYS A 170 -0.68 0.69 -17.01
N ALA A 171 -0.54 -0.12 -15.97
CA ALA A 171 0.03 0.36 -14.70
C ALA A 171 1.48 0.84 -14.86
N THR A 172 2.32 0.15 -15.66
CA THR A 172 3.71 0.58 -15.91
C THR A 172 3.83 1.85 -16.76
N GLU A 173 2.84 2.15 -17.61
CA GLU A 173 2.78 3.44 -18.33
C GLU A 173 2.61 4.62 -17.34
N ILE A 174 1.97 4.39 -16.18
CA ILE A 174 1.71 5.39 -15.13
C ILE A 174 2.84 5.40 -14.09
N GLU A 175 3.29 4.23 -13.65
CA GLU A 175 4.33 4.04 -12.64
C GLU A 175 5.52 3.23 -13.19
N PRO A 176 6.34 3.83 -14.07
CA PRO A 176 7.45 3.12 -14.71
C PRO A 176 8.58 2.73 -13.75
N GLU A 177 8.61 3.29 -12.54
CA GLU A 177 9.63 3.02 -11.51
C GLU A 177 9.18 2.02 -10.43
N ASN A 178 8.02 1.39 -10.60
CA ASN A 178 7.50 0.43 -9.64
C ASN A 178 8.11 -0.97 -9.85
N ALA A 179 9.17 -1.29 -9.09
CA ALA A 179 9.85 -2.59 -9.15
C ALA A 179 8.90 -3.79 -8.99
N LYS A 180 7.87 -3.66 -8.14
CA LYS A 180 6.90 -4.73 -7.90
C LYS A 180 6.08 -5.05 -9.16
N LEU A 181 5.73 -4.05 -9.97
CA LEU A 181 5.00 -4.27 -11.22
C LEU A 181 5.80 -5.11 -12.21
N TYR A 182 7.08 -4.83 -12.39
CA TYR A 182 7.93 -5.64 -13.27
C TYR A 182 8.11 -7.06 -12.73
N PHE A 183 8.17 -7.24 -11.41
CA PHE A 183 8.15 -8.58 -10.82
C PHE A 183 6.83 -9.31 -11.10
N ASP A 184 5.68 -8.67 -10.89
CA ASP A 184 4.37 -9.26 -11.18
C ASP A 184 4.27 -9.65 -12.68
N ILE A 185 4.68 -8.76 -13.60
CA ILE A 185 4.77 -9.06 -15.05
C ILE A 185 5.69 -10.27 -15.34
N GLY A 186 6.86 -10.33 -14.68
CA GLY A 186 7.78 -11.46 -14.81
C GLY A 186 7.16 -12.78 -14.35
N MET A 187 6.36 -12.76 -13.28
CA MET A 187 5.60 -13.92 -12.83
C MET A 187 4.57 -14.37 -13.87
N VAL A 188 3.88 -13.44 -14.53
CA VAL A 188 2.95 -13.77 -15.63
C VAL A 188 3.68 -14.42 -16.80
N TYR A 189 4.83 -13.89 -17.20
CA TYR A 189 5.64 -14.51 -18.26
C TYR A 189 6.18 -15.89 -17.87
N ASN A 190 6.39 -16.15 -16.58
CA ASN A 190 6.76 -17.46 -16.09
C ASN A 190 5.62 -18.48 -16.32
N TYR A 191 4.37 -18.11 -16.04
CA TYR A 191 3.20 -18.94 -16.38
C TYR A 191 3.05 -19.17 -17.89
N LEU A 192 3.38 -18.16 -18.69
CA LEU A 192 3.40 -18.25 -20.15
C LEU A 192 4.63 -18.98 -20.72
N SER A 193 5.52 -19.51 -19.86
CA SER A 193 6.75 -20.22 -20.25
C SER A 193 7.64 -19.41 -21.21
N ASN A 194 7.75 -18.09 -20.98
CA ASN A 194 8.61 -17.19 -21.76
C ASN A 194 9.85 -16.77 -20.94
N PRO A 195 10.91 -17.61 -20.87
CA PRO A 195 12.05 -17.39 -19.99
C PRO A 195 12.84 -16.11 -20.31
N GLN A 196 12.85 -15.67 -21.57
CA GLN A 196 13.52 -14.41 -21.93
C GLN A 196 12.77 -13.22 -21.32
N LYS A 197 11.44 -13.19 -21.43
CA LYS A 197 10.63 -12.12 -20.84
C LYS A 197 10.66 -12.15 -19.31
N VAL A 198 10.70 -13.34 -18.70
CA VAL A 198 10.95 -13.49 -17.25
C VAL A 198 12.26 -12.82 -16.86
N LYS A 199 13.35 -13.10 -17.60
CA LYS A 199 14.66 -12.52 -17.34
C LYS A 199 14.64 -11.00 -17.47
N ASP A 200 14.04 -10.47 -18.54
CA ASP A 200 13.95 -9.03 -18.79
C ASP A 200 13.19 -8.33 -17.64
N SER A 201 12.01 -8.85 -17.28
CA SER A 201 11.15 -8.30 -16.25
C SER A 201 11.76 -8.36 -14.85
N PHE A 202 12.33 -9.50 -14.43
CA PHE A 202 12.98 -9.59 -13.13
C PHE A 202 14.28 -8.78 -13.07
N SER A 203 15.01 -8.65 -14.18
CA SER A 203 16.20 -7.78 -14.25
C SER A 203 15.80 -6.32 -14.04
N GLU A 204 14.69 -5.88 -14.64
CA GLU A 204 14.17 -4.53 -14.46
C GLU A 204 13.67 -4.29 -13.02
N ALA A 205 12.98 -5.26 -12.42
CA ALA A 205 12.60 -5.21 -11.01
C ALA A 205 13.82 -5.04 -10.08
N VAL A 206 14.90 -5.81 -10.31
CA VAL A 206 16.15 -5.67 -9.55
C VAL A 206 16.89 -4.36 -9.85
N ARG A 207 16.81 -3.84 -11.09
CA ARG A 207 17.40 -2.55 -11.45
C ARG A 207 16.73 -1.41 -10.70
N LEU A 208 15.40 -1.46 -10.59
CA LEU A 208 14.59 -0.46 -9.89
C LEU A 208 14.69 -0.58 -8.36
N ASP A 209 14.66 -1.81 -7.83
CA ASP A 209 14.91 -2.09 -6.42
C ASP A 209 15.96 -3.19 -6.24
N PRO A 210 17.23 -2.81 -6.04
CA PRO A 210 18.32 -3.76 -5.79
C PRO A 210 18.16 -4.59 -4.51
N ASN A 211 17.25 -4.22 -3.60
CA ASN A 211 16.97 -4.95 -2.37
C ASN A 211 15.75 -5.87 -2.49
N PHE A 212 15.18 -6.05 -3.69
CA PHE A 212 14.02 -6.89 -3.88
C PHE A 212 14.38 -8.39 -3.90
N ALA A 213 14.30 -9.04 -2.72
CA ALA A 213 14.73 -10.42 -2.53
C ALA A 213 14.08 -11.43 -3.49
N LEU A 214 12.75 -11.31 -3.69
CA LEU A 214 12.01 -12.20 -4.59
C LEU A 214 12.46 -12.08 -6.05
N ALA A 215 12.75 -10.86 -6.52
CA ALA A 215 13.23 -10.65 -7.89
C ALA A 215 14.63 -11.25 -8.09
N HIS A 216 15.53 -11.15 -7.10
CA HIS A 216 16.82 -11.85 -7.13
C HIS A 216 16.65 -13.37 -7.15
N SER A 217 15.74 -13.93 -6.35
CA SER A 217 15.45 -15.37 -6.35
C SER A 217 14.91 -15.83 -7.71
N GLY A 218 14.00 -15.05 -8.30
CA GLY A 218 13.48 -15.27 -9.65
C GLY A 218 14.57 -15.24 -10.73
N LEU A 219 15.49 -14.26 -10.66
CA LEU A 219 16.66 -14.19 -11.54
C LEU A 219 17.58 -15.40 -11.38
N GLY A 220 17.82 -15.86 -10.15
CA GLY A 220 18.59 -17.08 -9.93
C GLY A 220 18.00 -18.27 -10.69
N GLY A 221 16.67 -18.43 -10.62
CA GLY A 221 15.96 -19.48 -11.36
C GLY A 221 16.06 -19.35 -12.88
N VAL A 222 15.89 -18.13 -13.42
CA VAL A 222 15.94 -17.93 -14.87
C VAL A 222 17.37 -18.07 -15.42
N TYR A 223 18.39 -17.65 -14.67
CA TYR A 223 19.79 -17.86 -15.06
C TYR A 223 20.18 -19.33 -15.07
N LEU A 224 19.67 -20.14 -14.12
CA LEU A 224 19.86 -21.59 -14.17
C LEU A 224 19.25 -22.21 -15.44
N TYR A 225 18.05 -21.78 -15.83
CA TYR A 225 17.42 -22.23 -17.07
C TYR A 225 18.30 -21.95 -18.29
N PHE A 226 18.95 -20.78 -18.33
CA PHE A 226 19.88 -20.40 -19.38
C PHE A 226 21.31 -20.94 -19.20
N GLN A 227 21.57 -21.77 -18.17
CA GLN A 227 22.90 -22.28 -17.82
C GLN A 227 23.94 -21.18 -17.53
N GLU A 228 23.47 -19.99 -17.13
CA GLU A 228 24.30 -18.86 -16.70
C GLU A 228 24.67 -19.03 -15.22
N TYR A 229 25.41 -20.09 -14.89
CA TYR A 229 25.65 -20.58 -13.52
C TYR A 229 26.21 -19.54 -12.55
N ASP A 230 27.21 -18.75 -12.97
CA ASP A 230 27.80 -17.71 -12.12
C ASP A 230 26.77 -16.64 -11.74
N LYS A 231 25.93 -16.22 -12.70
CA LYS A 231 24.88 -15.23 -12.45
C LYS A 231 23.79 -15.81 -11.57
N ALA A 232 23.39 -17.06 -11.81
CA ALA A 232 22.44 -17.76 -10.96
C ALA A 232 22.90 -17.81 -9.50
N ARG A 233 24.16 -18.22 -9.27
CA ARG A 233 24.77 -18.29 -7.94
C ARG A 233 24.76 -16.93 -7.25
N ASN A 234 25.20 -15.88 -7.95
CA ASN A 234 25.24 -14.52 -7.40
C ASN A 234 23.83 -14.00 -7.05
N SER A 235 22.85 -14.22 -7.93
CA SER A 235 21.46 -13.84 -7.68
C SER A 235 20.86 -14.57 -6.47
N PHE A 236 21.09 -15.87 -6.32
CA PHE A 236 20.62 -16.60 -5.14
C PHE A 236 21.32 -16.19 -3.85
N ILE A 237 22.64 -15.97 -3.86
CA ILE A 237 23.36 -15.44 -2.69
C ILE A 237 22.72 -14.11 -2.27
N LYS A 238 22.48 -13.21 -3.23
CA LYS A 238 21.87 -11.92 -2.94
C LYS A 238 20.44 -12.06 -2.39
N ALA A 239 19.63 -12.93 -2.98
CA ALA A 239 18.29 -13.22 -2.50
C ALA A 239 18.29 -13.74 -1.05
N LYS A 240 19.17 -14.70 -0.73
CA LYS A 240 19.33 -15.24 0.63
C LYS A 240 19.72 -14.14 1.63
N GLU A 241 20.71 -13.32 1.31
CA GLU A 241 21.12 -12.19 2.16
C GLU A 241 19.95 -11.24 2.46
N LEU A 242 19.16 -10.91 1.43
CA LEU A 242 18.02 -10.00 1.56
C LEU A 242 16.89 -10.63 2.38
N PHE A 243 16.53 -11.90 2.14
CA PHE A 243 15.54 -12.60 2.94
C PHE A 243 15.92 -12.67 4.43
N LEU A 244 17.20 -12.91 4.75
CA LEU A 244 17.68 -12.88 6.13
C LEU A 244 17.54 -11.48 6.75
N LYS A 245 17.84 -10.42 5.99
CA LYS A 245 17.65 -9.03 6.42
C LYS A 245 16.18 -8.69 6.66
N GLU A 246 15.27 -9.27 5.88
CA GLU A 246 13.82 -9.16 6.03
C GLU A 246 13.27 -10.02 7.19
N GLY A 247 14.09 -10.88 7.80
CA GLY A 247 13.67 -11.84 8.83
C GLY A 247 12.94 -13.06 8.26
N ASN A 248 12.91 -13.23 6.93
CA ASN A 248 12.31 -14.37 6.25
C ASN A 248 13.30 -15.55 6.17
N VAL A 249 13.56 -16.17 7.32
CA VAL A 249 14.52 -17.29 7.44
C VAL A 249 14.13 -18.47 6.56
N GLN A 250 12.83 -18.78 6.45
CA GLN A 250 12.35 -19.88 5.61
C GLN A 250 12.71 -19.66 4.14
N ALA A 251 12.43 -18.49 3.57
CA ALA A 251 12.78 -18.21 2.17
C ALA A 251 14.30 -18.23 1.95
N ALA A 252 15.09 -17.79 2.95
CA ALA A 252 16.55 -17.88 2.90
C ALA A 252 17.04 -19.35 2.84
N GLU A 253 16.44 -20.24 3.63
CA GLU A 253 16.74 -21.68 3.60
C GLU A 253 16.32 -22.34 2.27
N GLU A 254 15.16 -21.96 1.71
CA GLU A 254 14.73 -22.44 0.40
C GLU A 254 15.72 -22.06 -0.71
N VAL A 255 16.24 -20.84 -0.67
CA VAL A 255 17.27 -20.38 -1.60
C VAL A 255 18.61 -21.10 -1.36
N GLU A 256 18.99 -21.36 -0.11
CA GLU A 256 20.19 -22.13 0.22
C GLU A 256 20.12 -23.57 -0.30
N ASN A 257 18.96 -24.20 -0.17
CA ASN A 257 18.75 -25.55 -0.69
C ASN A 257 18.90 -25.57 -2.22
N LYS A 258 18.40 -24.54 -2.92
CA LYS A 258 18.65 -24.38 -4.36
C LYS A 258 20.14 -24.25 -4.64
N LEU A 259 20.85 -23.36 -3.96
CA LEU A 259 22.30 -23.20 -4.09
C LEU A 259 23.07 -24.52 -3.90
N ASN A 260 22.69 -25.33 -2.93
CA ASN A 260 23.37 -26.60 -2.65
C ASN A 260 22.99 -27.73 -3.63
N SER A 261 21.81 -27.65 -4.25
CA SER A 261 21.32 -28.67 -5.19
C SER A 261 21.95 -28.58 -6.58
N PHE A 262 22.44 -27.41 -6.99
CA PHE A 262 23.09 -27.22 -8.28
C PHE A 262 24.60 -27.32 -8.14
N LYS A 263 25.19 -28.24 -8.89
CA LYS A 263 26.63 -28.22 -9.16
C LYS A 263 26.90 -27.06 -10.12
N PHE A 264 27.23 -25.90 -9.58
CA PHE A 264 27.83 -24.81 -10.35
C PHE A 264 29.27 -25.21 -10.69
N GLU A 265 29.44 -26.16 -11.63
CA GLU A 265 30.73 -26.62 -12.17
C GLU A 265 31.14 -25.82 -13.42
#